data_AF-A0A7X2MLD1-F1
#
_entry.id   AF-A0A7X2MLD1-F1
#
_cell.length_a   1.000
_cell.length_b   1.000
_cell.length_c   1.000
_cell.angle_alpha   90.00
_cell.angle_beta   90.00
_cell.angle_gamma   90.00
#
_symmetry.space_group_name_H-M   'P 1'
#
loop_
_entity.id
_entity.type
_entity.pdbx_description
1 polymer ?
#
loop_
_entity_poly.entity_id
_entity_poly.type
_entity_poly.pdbx_seq_one_letter_code
_entity_poly.pdbx_strand_id
1 'polypeptide(L)'
;MKIAKILNNNVVMVQDEQGREQVVMGRGLAFQKRIGDSLNAAHIEKVFALQSDLLVRRLEELLHQIPPEVMTTCDRIIDLATQRLGTLQESLYITLTDHCYFAIERQKKGLAIKNVLLWDIKRLYPKEFELGQEAMAIISRRLNVELAEDEAGFIALHLVTAQLNNEMPEVM
;
A
#
# COMPACT_ATOMS: atom_id res chain seq x y z
N MET A 1 9.35 -21.70 0.73
CA MET A 1 9.47 -20.57 -0.21
C MET A 1 10.94 -20.26 -0.44
N LYS A 2 11.37 -20.23 -1.71
CA LYS A 2 12.75 -19.85 -2.10
C LYS A 2 12.72 -18.48 -2.77
N ILE A 3 13.77 -17.69 -2.54
CA ILE A 3 13.93 -16.36 -3.14
C ILE A 3 14.15 -16.53 -4.64
N ALA A 4 13.23 -16.02 -5.45
CA ALA A 4 13.36 -15.90 -6.90
C ALA A 4 14.09 -14.59 -7.27
N LYS A 5 13.79 -13.49 -6.56
CA LYS A 5 14.40 -12.17 -6.79
C LYS A 5 14.46 -11.38 -5.48
N ILE A 6 15.52 -10.59 -5.29
CA ILE A 6 15.63 -9.64 -4.17
C ILE A 6 15.35 -8.25 -4.72
N LEU A 7 14.38 -7.54 -4.14
CA LEU A 7 14.01 -6.18 -4.56
C LEU A 7 14.71 -5.15 -3.67
N ASN A 8 14.68 -5.35 -2.36
CA ASN A 8 15.47 -4.60 -1.38
C ASN A 8 15.69 -5.45 -0.11
N ASN A 9 16.32 -4.87 0.92
CA ASN A 9 16.61 -5.59 2.19
C ASN A 9 15.36 -6.13 2.91
N ASN A 10 14.19 -5.58 2.64
CA ASN A 10 12.94 -5.93 3.30
C ASN A 10 11.95 -6.68 2.39
N VAL A 11 12.21 -6.74 1.08
CA VAL A 11 11.23 -7.25 0.11
C VAL A 11 11.89 -8.13 -0.93
N VAL A 12 11.28 -9.30 -1.13
CA VAL A 12 11.73 -10.34 -2.05
C VAL A 12 10.56 -10.89 -2.83
N MET A 13 10.83 -11.41 -4.01
CA MET A 13 9.90 -12.30 -4.70
C MET A 13 10.27 -13.75 -4.45
N VAL A 14 9.26 -14.57 -4.25
CA VAL A 14 9.37 -16.02 -4.12
C VAL A 14 8.44 -16.69 -5.11
N GLN A 15 8.74 -17.95 -5.42
CA GLN A 15 7.76 -18.83 -6.05
C GLN A 15 7.17 -19.76 -4.99
N ASP A 16 5.86 -19.93 -5.04
CA ASP A 16 5.15 -20.96 -4.26
C ASP A 16 5.37 -22.36 -4.87
N GLU A 17 4.82 -23.40 -4.23
CA GLU A 17 4.95 -24.79 -4.70
C GLU A 17 4.27 -25.06 -6.04
N GLN A 18 3.40 -24.14 -6.50
CA GLN A 18 2.68 -24.21 -7.77
C GLN A 18 3.38 -23.37 -8.86
N GLY A 19 4.53 -22.77 -8.55
CA GLY A 19 5.29 -21.92 -9.46
C GLY A 19 4.73 -20.50 -9.62
N ARG A 20 3.77 -20.09 -8.78
CA ARG A 20 3.21 -18.74 -8.81
C ARG A 20 4.13 -17.76 -8.09
N GLU A 21 4.34 -16.60 -8.68
CA GLU A 21 5.14 -15.54 -8.09
C GLU A 21 4.38 -14.85 -6.95
N GLN A 22 5.07 -14.62 -5.84
CA GLN A 22 4.54 -13.94 -4.66
C GLN A 22 5.54 -12.90 -4.19
N VAL A 23 5.04 -11.74 -3.77
CA VAL A 23 5.87 -10.71 -3.13
C VAL A 23 5.80 -10.88 -1.63
N VAL A 24 6.96 -11.02 -0.99
CA VAL A 24 7.08 -11.24 0.45
C VAL A 24 7.82 -10.06 1.06
N MET A 25 7.22 -9.45 2.07
CA MET A 25 7.76 -8.31 2.82
C MET A 25 8.03 -8.68 4.27
N GLY A 26 9.09 -8.12 4.82
CA GLY A 26 9.42 -8.22 6.23
C GLY A 26 10.72 -7.50 6.57
N ARG A 27 10.81 -6.95 7.79
CA ARG A 27 11.99 -6.18 8.20
C ARG A 27 13.27 -7.02 8.15
N GLY A 28 14.22 -6.61 7.30
CA GLY A 28 15.51 -7.28 7.11
C GLY A 28 15.40 -8.68 6.49
N LEU A 29 14.26 -9.03 5.89
CA LEU A 29 13.98 -10.34 5.33
C LEU A 29 15.03 -10.81 4.32
N ALA A 30 15.55 -9.89 3.50
CA ALA A 30 16.57 -10.16 2.48
C ALA A 30 17.98 -9.79 2.93
N PHE A 31 18.17 -9.31 4.16
CA PHE A 31 19.48 -8.89 4.63
C PHE A 31 20.45 -10.08 4.64
N GLN A 32 21.56 -9.95 3.90
CA GLN A 32 22.55 -11.02 3.67
C GLN A 32 22.02 -12.30 2.99
N LYS A 33 20.87 -12.23 2.32
CA LYS A 33 20.32 -13.34 1.52
C LYS A 33 20.75 -13.25 0.05
N ARG A 34 20.67 -14.38 -0.64
CA ARG A 34 20.90 -14.51 -2.09
C ARG A 34 19.72 -15.19 -2.77
N ILE A 35 19.63 -15.02 -4.09
CA ILE A 35 18.66 -15.76 -4.92
C ILE A 35 18.88 -17.26 -4.70
N GLY A 36 17.78 -18.00 -4.50
CA GLY A 36 17.76 -19.42 -4.18
C GLY A 36 17.73 -19.74 -2.68
N ASP A 37 18.04 -18.77 -1.81
CA ASP A 37 17.97 -18.99 -0.36
C ASP A 37 16.53 -19.19 0.11
N SER A 38 16.36 -19.96 1.18
CA SER A 38 15.09 -20.08 1.87
C SER A 38 14.84 -18.88 2.78
N LEU A 39 13.58 -18.43 2.81
CA LEU A 39 13.11 -17.42 3.76
C LEU A 39 12.81 -18.04 5.12
N ASN A 40 13.10 -17.29 6.17
CA ASN A 40 12.61 -17.60 7.50
C ASN A 40 11.19 -17.05 7.64
N ALA A 41 10.21 -17.94 7.77
CA ALA A 41 8.81 -17.56 7.93
C ALA A 41 8.57 -16.65 9.14
N ALA A 42 9.41 -16.69 10.17
CA ALA A 42 9.31 -15.83 11.34
C ALA A 42 9.57 -14.33 11.06
N HIS A 43 10.26 -14.00 9.95
CA HIS A 43 10.54 -12.63 9.56
C HIS A 43 9.60 -12.13 8.46
N ILE A 44 8.64 -12.95 8.04
CA ILE A 44 7.64 -12.56 7.04
C ILE A 44 6.55 -11.77 7.76
N GLU A 45 6.40 -10.51 7.39
CA GLU A 45 5.34 -9.64 7.90
C GLU A 45 4.12 -9.69 6.99
N LYS A 46 4.34 -9.77 5.66
CA LYS A 46 3.26 -9.78 4.67
C LYS A 46 3.63 -10.62 3.45
N VAL A 47 2.65 -11.36 2.95
CA VAL A 47 2.75 -12.11 1.69
C VAL A 47 1.63 -11.61 0.79
N PHE A 48 1.99 -11.13 -0.40
CA PHE A 48 1.06 -10.77 -1.45
C PHE A 48 1.04 -11.90 -2.48
N ALA A 49 -0.04 -12.67 -2.47
CA ALA A 49 -0.29 -13.72 -3.44
C ALA A 49 -1.11 -13.14 -4.59
N LEU A 50 -0.49 -12.24 -5.35
CA LEU A 50 -1.15 -11.56 -6.46
C LEU A 50 -1.46 -12.59 -7.56
N GLN A 51 -2.73 -12.74 -7.91
CA GLN A 51 -3.16 -13.66 -8.97
C GLN A 51 -2.80 -13.16 -10.39
N SER A 52 -2.35 -11.92 -10.51
CA SER A 52 -2.05 -11.26 -11.78
C SER A 52 -0.57 -10.87 -11.85
N ASP A 53 0.12 -11.39 -12.86
CA ASP A 53 1.50 -11.01 -13.21
C ASP A 53 1.66 -9.48 -13.41
N LEU A 54 0.60 -8.80 -13.85
CA LEU A 54 0.60 -7.35 -14.02
C LEU A 54 0.68 -6.61 -12.68
N LEU A 55 -0.06 -7.07 -11.66
CA LEU A 55 -0.02 -6.47 -10.32
C LEU A 55 1.32 -6.72 -9.66
N VAL A 56 1.91 -7.91 -9.84
CA VAL A 56 3.26 -8.24 -9.35
C VAL A 56 4.28 -7.25 -9.91
N ARG A 57 4.30 -7.07 -11.25
CA ARG A 57 5.22 -6.12 -11.91
C ARG A 57 5.03 -4.69 -11.41
N ARG A 58 3.80 -4.24 -11.25
CA ARG A 58 3.54 -2.88 -10.77
C ARG A 58 3.99 -2.69 -9.32
N LEU A 59 3.77 -3.69 -8.47
CA LEU A 59 4.29 -3.67 -7.09
C LEU A 59 5.82 -3.66 -7.07
N GLU A 60 6.48 -4.44 -7.92
CA GLU A 60 7.94 -4.40 -8.10
C GLU A 60 8.44 -3.00 -8.49
N GLU A 61 7.78 -2.33 -9.44
CA GLU A 61 8.16 -0.98 -9.87
C GLU A 61 8.05 0.03 -8.72
N LEU A 62 6.95 -0.02 -7.94
CA LEU A 62 6.77 0.83 -6.77
C LEU A 62 7.84 0.58 -5.71
N LEU A 63 8.19 -0.68 -5.49
CA LEU A 63 9.22 -1.11 -4.51
C LEU A 63 10.63 -0.57 -4.80
N HIS A 64 10.92 -0.23 -6.06
CA HIS A 64 12.19 0.39 -6.43
C HIS A 64 12.18 1.92 -6.33
N GLN A 65 11.01 2.54 -6.46
CA GLN A 65 10.88 4.00 -6.56
C GLN A 65 10.51 4.66 -5.22
N ILE A 66 9.77 3.95 -4.37
CA ILE A 66 9.19 4.49 -3.15
C ILE A 66 10.08 4.18 -1.94
N PRO A 67 10.44 5.18 -1.13
CA PRO A 67 11.22 4.96 0.09
C PRO A 67 10.53 3.97 1.05
N PRO A 68 11.27 3.06 1.71
CA PRO A 68 10.70 2.09 2.65
C PRO A 68 9.89 2.72 3.80
N GLU A 69 10.24 3.93 4.23
CA GLU A 69 9.51 4.66 5.26
C GLU A 69 8.10 5.04 4.81
N VAL A 70 7.92 5.36 3.52
CA VAL A 70 6.59 5.66 2.94
C VAL A 70 5.78 4.37 2.86
N MET A 71 6.38 3.28 2.38
CA MET A 71 5.71 1.98 2.32
C MET A 71 5.20 1.51 3.68
N THR A 72 6.09 1.44 4.68
CA THR A 72 5.72 1.05 6.05
C THR A 72 4.71 2.01 6.71
N THR A 73 4.61 3.24 6.22
CA THR A 73 3.57 4.20 6.64
C THR A 73 2.23 3.83 6.02
N CYS A 74 2.20 3.53 4.72
CA CYS A 74 1.01 3.04 4.01
C CYS A 74 0.53 1.69 4.56
N ASP A 75 1.43 0.77 4.91
CA ASP A 75 1.08 -0.49 5.58
C ASP A 75 0.21 -0.25 6.82
N ARG A 76 0.66 0.66 7.69
CA ARG A 76 -0.07 1.01 8.92
C ARG A 76 -1.43 1.64 8.64
N ILE A 77 -1.52 2.46 7.60
CA ILE A 77 -2.79 3.07 7.19
C ILE A 77 -3.77 2.00 6.70
N ILE A 78 -3.29 1.08 5.88
CA ILE A 78 -4.09 -0.02 5.33
C ILE A 78 -4.53 -0.95 6.46
N ASP A 79 -3.63 -1.32 7.37
CA ASP A 79 -3.97 -2.18 8.51
C ASP A 79 -5.04 -1.52 9.40
N LEU A 80 -4.93 -0.22 9.67
CA LEU A 80 -5.95 0.54 10.39
C LEU A 80 -7.30 0.55 9.64
N ALA A 81 -7.26 0.78 8.32
CA ALA A 81 -8.46 0.78 7.49
C ALA A 81 -9.11 -0.61 7.46
N THR A 82 -8.34 -1.69 7.31
CA THR A 82 -8.84 -3.07 7.33
C THR A 82 -9.47 -3.43 8.68
N GLN A 83 -8.90 -2.97 9.80
CA GLN A 83 -9.49 -3.18 11.12
C GLN A 83 -10.86 -2.49 11.27
N ARG A 84 -11.08 -1.36 10.60
CA ARG A 84 -12.31 -0.56 10.74
C ARG A 84 -13.36 -0.85 9.66
N LEU A 85 -12.93 -1.15 8.44
CA LEU A 85 -13.79 -1.33 7.27
C LEU A 85 -13.96 -2.80 6.86
N GLY A 86 -13.17 -3.71 7.43
CA GLY A 86 -13.18 -5.14 7.08
C GLY A 86 -12.27 -5.46 5.89
N THR A 87 -12.61 -6.49 5.13
CA THR A 87 -11.80 -6.96 4.01
C THR A 87 -11.72 -5.89 2.90
N LEU A 88 -10.49 -5.53 2.53
CA LEU A 88 -10.18 -4.60 1.44
C LEU A 88 -9.39 -5.36 0.37
N GLN A 89 -9.54 -4.95 -0.89
CA GLN A 89 -8.78 -5.56 -1.97
C GLN A 89 -7.26 -5.36 -1.81
N GLU A 90 -6.48 -6.38 -2.19
CA GLU A 90 -5.01 -6.33 -2.15
C GLU A 90 -4.43 -5.22 -3.05
N SER A 91 -5.13 -4.86 -4.13
CA SER A 91 -4.77 -3.77 -5.05
C SER A 91 -4.73 -2.39 -4.36
N LEU A 92 -5.41 -2.23 -3.22
CA LEU A 92 -5.33 -1.02 -2.39
C LEU A 92 -3.89 -0.71 -2.00
N TYR A 93 -3.09 -1.73 -1.73
CA TYR A 93 -1.70 -1.55 -1.35
C TYR A 93 -0.92 -0.76 -2.38
N ILE A 94 -1.06 -1.16 -3.64
CA ILE A 94 -0.39 -0.52 -4.79
C ILE A 94 -0.93 0.90 -4.96
N THR A 95 -2.25 1.05 -5.04
CA THR A 95 -2.87 2.34 -5.38
C THR A 95 -2.71 3.39 -4.29
N LEU A 96 -2.86 3.02 -3.02
CA LEU A 96 -2.71 3.95 -1.90
C LEU A 96 -1.25 4.32 -1.66
N THR A 97 -0.32 3.36 -1.80
CA THR A 97 1.12 3.65 -1.62
C THR A 97 1.63 4.61 -2.68
N ASP A 98 1.23 4.40 -3.94
CA ASP A 98 1.54 5.29 -5.06
C ASP A 98 0.98 6.70 -4.82
N HIS A 99 -0.31 6.79 -4.45
CA HIS A 99 -0.97 8.04 -4.13
C HIS A 99 -0.29 8.80 -2.98
N CYS A 100 -0.05 8.15 -1.85
CA CYS A 100 0.58 8.77 -0.69
C CYS A 100 2.00 9.25 -1.02
N TYR A 101 2.79 8.47 -1.75
CA TYR A 101 4.12 8.89 -2.18
C TYR A 101 4.07 10.18 -3.00
N PHE A 102 3.22 10.25 -4.01
CA PHE A 102 3.09 11.46 -4.83
C PHE A 102 2.48 12.63 -4.06
N ALA A 103 1.51 12.41 -3.18
CA ALA A 103 0.96 13.45 -2.31
C ALA A 103 2.05 14.08 -1.42
N ILE A 104 2.90 13.24 -0.83
CA ILE A 104 4.06 13.68 -0.02
C ILE A 104 5.05 14.48 -0.87
N GLU A 105 5.43 13.99 -2.04
CA GLU A 105 6.38 14.67 -2.93
C GLU A 105 5.85 16.01 -3.44
N ARG A 106 4.55 16.10 -3.73
CA ARG A 106 3.89 17.36 -4.08
C ARG A 106 3.90 18.34 -2.92
N GLN A 107 3.58 17.87 -1.71
CA GLN A 107 3.53 18.71 -0.52
C GLN A 107 4.91 19.31 -0.20
N LYS A 108 5.98 18.51 -0.30
CA LYS A 108 7.36 19.00 -0.13
C LYS A 108 7.75 20.08 -1.15
N LYS A 109 7.11 20.09 -2.33
CA LYS A 109 7.31 21.11 -3.38
C LYS A 109 6.34 22.30 -3.25
N GLY A 110 5.46 22.31 -2.25
CA GLY A 110 4.43 23.34 -2.09
C GLY A 110 3.30 23.27 -3.13
N LEU A 111 3.11 22.12 -3.77
CA LEU A 111 2.13 21.91 -4.85
C LEU A 111 0.86 21.20 -4.36
N ALA A 112 0.22 21.75 -3.33
CA ALA A 112 -1.01 21.18 -2.79
C ALA A 112 -2.14 21.18 -3.84
N ILE A 113 -2.89 20.07 -3.91
CA ILE A 113 -4.00 19.90 -4.86
C ILE A 113 -5.33 20.11 -4.15
N LYS A 114 -6.29 20.67 -4.89
CA LYS A 114 -7.67 20.83 -4.42
C LYS A 114 -8.55 19.66 -4.84
N ASN A 115 -9.34 19.18 -3.90
CA ASN A 115 -10.36 18.17 -4.12
C ASN A 115 -11.72 18.85 -4.24
N VAL A 116 -12.20 19.00 -5.48
CA VAL A 116 -13.49 19.64 -5.78
C VAL A 116 -14.69 18.88 -5.23
N LEU A 117 -14.53 17.61 -4.86
CA LEU A 117 -15.57 16.73 -4.32
C LEU A 117 -15.47 16.58 -2.79
N LEU A 118 -14.61 17.33 -2.11
CA LEU A 118 -14.33 17.15 -0.68
C LEU A 118 -15.60 17.17 0.18
N TRP A 119 -16.52 18.08 -0.11
CA TRP A 119 -17.79 18.19 0.61
C TRP A 119 -18.70 16.97 0.42
N ASP A 120 -18.80 16.48 -0.82
CA ASP A 120 -19.58 15.28 -1.13
C ASP A 120 -18.98 14.05 -0.48
N ILE A 121 -17.65 13.90 -0.50
CA ILE A 121 -16.93 12.79 0.13
C ILE A 121 -17.18 12.78 1.65
N LYS A 122 -17.05 13.92 2.33
CA LYS A 122 -17.34 14.05 3.77
C LYS A 122 -18.76 13.59 4.12
N ARG A 123 -19.72 13.85 3.24
CA ARG A 123 -21.13 13.53 3.45
C ARG A 123 -21.47 12.09 3.12
N LEU A 124 -20.93 11.57 2.01
CA LEU A 124 -21.27 10.24 1.49
C LEU A 124 -20.43 9.12 2.14
N TYR A 125 -19.18 9.42 2.46
CA TYR A 125 -18.20 8.46 2.97
C TYR A 125 -17.54 8.97 4.27
N PRO A 126 -18.33 9.27 5.33
CA PRO A 126 -17.80 9.89 6.54
C PRO A 126 -16.78 9.01 7.28
N LYS A 127 -16.94 7.68 7.23
CA LYS A 127 -16.02 6.73 7.89
C LYS A 127 -14.68 6.66 7.17
N GLU A 128 -14.71 6.62 5.85
CA GLU A 128 -13.53 6.57 5.00
C GLU A 128 -12.80 7.92 5.03
N PHE A 129 -13.55 9.03 5.12
CA PHE A 129 -12.98 10.36 5.32
C PHE A 129 -12.27 10.50 6.67
N GLU A 130 -12.88 10.03 7.77
CA GLU A 130 -12.23 9.99 9.09
C GLU A 130 -10.93 9.19 9.05
N LEU A 131 -10.93 8.02 8.40
CA LEU A 131 -9.72 7.24 8.17
C LEU A 131 -8.69 7.98 7.32
N GLY A 132 -9.12 8.76 6.33
CA GLY A 132 -8.25 9.65 5.55
C GLY A 132 -7.57 10.71 6.42
N GLN A 133 -8.28 11.29 7.39
CA GLN A 133 -7.71 12.24 8.34
C GLN A 133 -6.69 11.56 9.27
N GLU A 134 -7.01 10.36 9.78
CA GLU A 134 -6.08 9.58 10.59
C GLU A 134 -4.83 9.17 9.80
N ALA A 135 -5.00 8.81 8.53
CA ALA A 135 -3.91 8.50 7.61
C ALA A 135 -2.95 9.70 7.46
N MET A 136 -3.50 10.90 7.26
CA MET A 136 -2.69 12.13 7.24
C MET A 136 -1.95 12.37 8.57
N ALA A 137 -2.60 12.09 9.71
CA ALA A 137 -1.95 12.21 11.02
C ALA A 137 -0.83 11.17 11.22
N ILE A 138 -0.95 9.97 10.64
CA ILE A 138 0.11 8.96 10.64
C ILE A 138 1.28 9.42 9.76
N ILE A 139 1.00 9.95 8.56
CA ILE A 139 2.01 10.50 7.64
C ILE A 139 2.79 11.64 8.30
N SER A 140 2.08 12.61 8.90
CA SER A 140 2.71 13.73 9.61
C SER A 140 3.66 13.25 10.70
N ARG A 141 3.21 12.36 11.58
CA ARG A 141 4.03 11.84 12.70
C ARG A 141 5.25 11.03 12.26
N ARG A 142 5.15 10.27 11.16
CA ARG A 142 6.21 9.35 10.72
C ARG A 142 7.19 10.00 9.75
N LEU A 143 6.71 10.89 8.91
CA LEU A 143 7.46 11.42 7.77
C LEU A 143 7.69 12.93 7.87
N ASN A 144 7.16 13.59 8.91
CA ASN A 144 7.27 15.02 9.14
C ASN A 144 6.74 15.86 7.96
N VAL A 145 5.60 15.42 7.39
CA VAL A 145 4.94 16.06 6.25
C VAL A 145 3.46 16.27 6.59
N GLU A 146 3.03 17.52 6.64
CA GLU A 146 1.63 17.90 6.85
C GLU A 146 0.94 18.05 5.50
N LEU A 147 0.06 17.10 5.16
CA LEU A 147 -0.75 17.15 3.94
C LEU A 147 -1.94 18.11 4.10
N ALA A 148 -2.45 18.63 2.99
CA ALA A 148 -3.69 19.41 2.97
C ALA A 148 -4.92 18.50 3.21
N GLU A 149 -6.00 19.03 3.79
CA GLU A 149 -7.24 18.28 4.06
C GLU A 149 -7.82 17.61 2.80
N ASP A 150 -7.61 18.22 1.64
CA ASP A 150 -7.98 17.67 0.34
C ASP A 150 -7.48 16.21 0.13
N GLU A 151 -6.31 15.86 0.68
CA GLU A 151 -5.74 14.50 0.61
C GLU A 151 -6.51 13.49 1.46
N ALA A 152 -7.17 13.88 2.56
CA ALA A 152 -8.07 12.98 3.28
C ALA A 152 -9.24 12.54 2.39
N GLY A 153 -9.72 13.42 1.53
CA GLY A 153 -10.75 13.10 0.55
C GLY A 153 -10.26 12.11 -0.51
N PHE A 154 -9.05 12.28 -1.03
CA PHE A 154 -8.49 11.32 -2.00
C PHE A 154 -8.22 9.95 -1.38
N ILE A 155 -7.66 9.91 -0.17
CA ILE A 155 -7.46 8.66 0.58
C ILE A 155 -8.79 7.95 0.81
N ALA A 156 -9.85 8.68 1.21
CA ALA A 156 -11.17 8.11 1.38
C ALA A 156 -11.68 7.42 0.10
N LEU A 157 -11.49 8.02 -1.07
CA LEU A 157 -11.90 7.42 -2.35
C LEU A 157 -11.12 6.14 -2.69
N HIS A 158 -9.83 6.06 -2.33
CA HIS A 158 -9.06 4.81 -2.46
C HIS A 158 -9.67 3.70 -1.57
N LEU A 159 -10.07 4.03 -0.34
CA LEU A 159 -10.69 3.07 0.58
C LEU A 159 -12.06 2.59 0.07
N VAL A 160 -12.91 3.52 -0.39
CA VAL A 160 -14.22 3.19 -0.99
C VAL A 160 -14.04 2.25 -2.18
N THR A 161 -13.10 2.55 -3.08
CA THR A 161 -12.82 1.71 -4.26
C THR A 161 -12.38 0.30 -3.86
N ALA A 162 -11.56 0.20 -2.82
CA ALA A 162 -11.08 -1.08 -2.31
C ALA A 162 -12.16 -1.93 -1.60
N GLN A 163 -13.23 -1.30 -1.10
CA GLN A 163 -14.42 -2.00 -0.60
C GLN A 163 -15.31 -2.49 -1.74
N LEU A 164 -15.63 -1.62 -2.70
CA LEU A 164 -16.58 -1.92 -3.79
C LEU A 164 -16.11 -3.05 -4.71
N ASN A 165 -14.85 -3.06 -5.08
CA ASN A 165 -14.31 -4.09 -5.96
C ASN A 165 -14.21 -5.46 -5.26
N ASN A 166 -14.36 -5.52 -3.94
CA ASN A 166 -14.44 -6.78 -3.21
C ASN A 166 -15.84 -7.43 -3.31
N GLU A 167 -16.86 -6.68 -3.73
CA GLU A 167 -18.25 -7.13 -3.87
C GLU A 167 -18.65 -7.45 -5.32
N MET A 168 -17.87 -7.02 -6.32
CA MET A 168 -18.12 -7.37 -7.72
C MET A 168 -17.40 -8.67 -8.09
N PRO A 169 -18.11 -9.76 -8.42
CA PRO A 169 -17.49 -10.86 -9.14
C PRO A 169 -17.00 -10.32 -10.48
N GLU A 170 -15.76 -10.65 -10.86
CA GLU A 170 -15.28 -10.41 -12.23
C GLU A 170 -16.31 -11.01 -13.19
N VAL A 171 -16.99 -10.14 -13.93
CA VAL A 171 -17.84 -10.59 -15.03
C VAL A 171 -16.88 -10.95 -16.16
N MET A 172 -16.75 -12.27 -16.38
CA MET A 172 -16.08 -12.87 -17.54
C MET A 172 -16.75 -12.45 -18.86
#